data_AF-A0A7Y0CJV6-F1
#
_entry.id   AF-A0A7Y0CJV6-F1
#
_cell.length_a   1.000
_cell.length_b   1.000
_cell.length_c   1.000
_cell.angle_alpha   90.00
_cell.angle_beta   90.00
_cell.angle_gamma   90.00
#
_symmetry.space_group_name_H-M   'P 1'
#
loop_
_entity.id
_entity.type
_entity.pdbx_description
1 polymer ?
#
loop_
_entity_poly.entity_id
_entity_poly.type
_entity_poly.pdbx_seq_one_letter_code
_entity_poly.pdbx_strand_id
1 'polypeptide(L)' 'MKTDQVKTDQYCGIVNDRNAWSREVGNPFCVLDLLTRIVTISAETVRTVRDLPPIDFAELDL' A
#
# COMPACT_ATOMS: atom_id res chain seq x y z
N MET A 1 -2.10 1.62 -13.60
CA MET A 1 -2.98 1.17 -12.52
C MET A 1 -3.98 0.18 -13.10
N LYS A 2 -4.08 -1.03 -12.55
CA LYS A 2 -5.07 -2.01 -13.03
C LYS A 2 -6.43 -1.56 -12.50
N THR A 3 -7.36 -1.20 -13.38
CA THR A 3 -8.75 -0.92 -13.00
C THR A 3 -9.42 -2.27 -12.80
N ASP A 4 -9.35 -2.77 -11.57
CA ASP A 4 -9.98 -4.04 -11.23
C ASP A 4 -11.50 -3.89 -11.37
N GLN A 5 -12.06 -4.49 -12.40
CA GLN A 5 -13.50 -4.70 -12.55
C GLN A 5 -14.03 -5.50 -11.36
N VAL A 6 -15.31 -5.29 -11.02
CA VAL A 6 -16.05 -6.17 -10.11
C VAL A 6 -15.98 -7.60 -10.66
N LYS A 7 -15.52 -8.53 -9.84
CA LYS A 7 -15.32 -9.94 -10.23
C LYS A 7 -16.03 -10.87 -9.26
N THR A 8 -16.67 -11.88 -9.80
CA THR A 8 -17.24 -12.96 -9.00
C THR A 8 -16.33 -14.17 -9.09
N ASP A 9 -15.93 -14.71 -7.95
CA ASP A 9 -15.19 -15.97 -7.90
C ASP A 9 -16.08 -17.13 -8.38
N GLN A 10 -15.59 -17.93 -9.33
CA GLN A 10 -16.38 -19.00 -9.95
C GLN A 10 -16.64 -20.18 -9.01
N TYR A 11 -15.76 -20.43 -8.05
CA TYR A 11 -15.84 -21.60 -7.18
C TYR A 11 -16.75 -21.36 -5.97
N CYS A 12 -16.64 -20.20 -5.33
CA CYS A 12 -17.42 -19.86 -4.13
C CYS A 12 -18.51 -18.82 -4.37
N GLY A 13 -18.57 -18.19 -5.54
CA GLY A 13 -19.58 -17.16 -5.87
C GLY A 13 -19.36 -15.82 -5.18
N ILE A 14 -18.25 -15.63 -4.45
CA ILE A 14 -17.99 -14.38 -3.71
C ILE A 14 -17.66 -13.25 -4.69
N VAL A 15 -18.37 -12.13 -4.53
CA VAL A 15 -18.17 -10.92 -5.34
C VAL A 15 -17.06 -10.06 -4.71
N ASN A 16 -15.97 -9.89 -5.45
CA ASN A 16 -14.91 -8.94 -5.16
C ASN A 16 -15.23 -7.60 -5.85
N ASP A 17 -15.92 -6.72 -5.11
CA ASP A 17 -16.11 -5.31 -5.47
C ASP A 17 -15.28 -4.43 -4.53
N ARG A 18 -14.15 -3.92 -5.03
CA ARG A 18 -13.27 -3.04 -4.25
C ARG A 18 -13.97 -1.73 -3.83
N ASN A 19 -14.96 -1.24 -4.59
CA ASN A 19 -15.69 -0.01 -4.26
C ASN A 19 -16.79 -0.25 -3.21
N ALA A 20 -17.17 -1.50 -2.93
CA ALA A 20 -18.11 -1.82 -1.87
C ALA A 20 -17.62 -1.33 -0.50
N TRP A 21 -16.31 -1.44 -0.25
CA TRP A 21 -15.71 -0.98 0.99
C TRP A 21 -15.79 0.54 1.16
N SER A 22 -15.62 1.32 0.10
CA SER A 22 -15.80 2.78 0.14
C SER A 22 -17.22 3.19 0.52
N ARG A 23 -18.23 2.40 0.11
CA ARG A 23 -19.64 2.61 0.50
C ARG A 23 -19.88 2.20 1.95
N GLU A 24 -19.33 1.08 2.39
CA GLU A 24 -19.42 0.60 3.78
C GLU A 24 -18.84 1.61 4.77
N VAL A 25 -17.67 2.18 4.45
CA VAL A 25 -16.98 3.18 5.27
C VAL A 25 -17.54 4.60 5.07
N GLY A 26 -18.42 4.80 4.09
CA GLY A 26 -19.00 6.12 3.79
C GLY A 26 -17.98 7.14 3.25
N ASN A 27 -16.85 6.69 2.71
CA ASN A 27 -15.80 7.55 2.17
C ASN A 27 -15.61 7.27 0.66
N PRO A 28 -16.11 8.15 -0.24
CA PRO A 28 -15.96 7.98 -1.67
C PRO A 28 -14.51 8.18 -2.16
N PHE A 29 -13.66 8.81 -1.36
CA PHE A 29 -12.26 9.10 -1.70
C PHE A 29 -11.29 8.07 -1.14
N CYS A 30 -11.76 6.94 -0.62
CA CYS A 30 -10.91 6.06 0.16
C CYS A 30 -9.70 5.48 -0.62
N VAL A 31 -9.84 5.27 -1.94
CA VAL A 31 -8.73 4.84 -2.81
C VAL A 31 -7.71 5.98 -3.00
N LEU A 32 -8.18 7.21 -3.13
CA LEU A 32 -7.32 8.40 -3.26
C LEU A 32 -6.56 8.67 -1.96
N ASP A 33 -7.23 8.54 -0.81
CA ASP A 33 -6.61 8.68 0.51
C ASP A 33 -5.52 7.63 0.72
N LEU A 34 -5.79 6.38 0.34
CA LEU A 34 -4.80 5.30 0.41
C LEU A 34 -3.59 5.60 -0.49
N LEU A 35 -3.81 6.01 -1.74
CA LEU A 35 -2.73 6.33 -2.66
C LEU A 35 -1.88 7.49 -2.12
N THR A 36 -2.52 8.53 -1.59
CA THR A 36 -1.84 9.69 -1.00
C THR A 36 -0.95 9.24 0.16
N ARG A 37 -1.47 8.42 1.09
CA ARG A 37 -0.70 7.87 2.21
C ARG A 37 0.47 7.01 1.76
N ILE A 38 0.28 6.16 0.75
CA ILE A 38 1.36 5.32 0.21
C ILE A 38 2.50 6.17 -0.35
N VAL A 39 2.17 7.20 -1.14
CA VAL A 39 3.19 8.11 -1.71
C VAL A 39 3.94 8.83 -0.58
N THR A 40 3.23 9.34 0.43
CA THR A 40 3.84 10.00 1.59
C THR A 40 4.77 9.06 2.35
N ILE A 41 4.31 7.86 2.72
CA ILE A 41 5.10 6.88 3.46
C ILE A 41 6.32 6.44 2.63
N SER A 42 6.17 6.29 1.31
CA SER A 42 7.28 5.92 0.44
C SER A 42 8.38 6.99 0.45
N ALA A 43 8.01 8.27 0.38
CA ALA A 43 8.98 9.38 0.45
C ALA A 43 9.65 9.47 1.83
N GLU A 44 8.87 9.33 2.91
CA GLU A 44 9.40 9.32 4.28
C GLU A 44 10.33 8.13 4.52
N THR A 45 10.03 6.96 3.95
CA THR A 45 10.89 5.78 4.05
C THR A 45 12.25 6.05 3.41
N VAL A 46 12.27 6.68 2.22
CA VAL A 46 13.53 7.06 1.56
C VAL A 46 14.30 8.09 2.40
N ARG A 47 13.62 9.04 3.05
CA ARG A 47 14.28 9.98 3.97
C ARG A 47 14.92 9.24 5.15
N THR A 48 14.16 8.38 5.83
CA THR A 48 14.67 7.60 6.97
C THR A 48 15.87 6.74 6.59
N VAL A 49 15.84 6.05 5.45
CA VAL A 49 16.97 5.22 4.98
C VAL A 49 18.21 6.07 4.71
N ARG A 50 18.05 7.30 4.19
CA ARG A 50 19.16 8.24 3.94
C ARG A 50 19.75 8.82 5.23
N ASP A 51 18.96 8.92 6.28
CA ASP A 51 19.37 9.45 7.59
C ASP A 51 20.07 8.39 8.46
N LEU A 52 20.09 7.12 8.04
CA LEU A 52 20.79 6.06 8.78
C LEU A 52 22.31 6.32 8.78
N PRO A 53 23.00 6.05 9.91
CA PRO A 53 24.45 6.15 9.97
C PRO A 53 25.12 5.15 9.03
N PRO A 54 26.34 5.44 8.55
CA PRO A 54 27.11 4.49 7.76
C PRO A 54 27.36 3.23 8.59
N ILE A 55 27.20 2.07 7.95
CA ILE A 55 27.51 0.79 8.56
C ILE A 55 29.04 0.62 8.50
N ASP A 56 29.66 0.44 9.66
CA ASP A 56 31.06 0.03 9.76
C ASP A 56 31.13 -1.50 9.67
N PHE A 57 31.74 -2.01 8.61
CA PHE A 57 31.91 -3.44 8.38
C PHE A 57 33.22 -3.97 8.98
N ALA A 58 34.06 -3.13 9.62
CA ALA A 58 35.35 -3.53 10.17
C ALA A 58 35.25 -4.43 11.42
N GLU A 59 34.10 -4.49 12.10
CA GLU A 59 33.87 -5.38 13.25
C GLU A 59 33.20 -6.73 12.87
N LEU A 60 32.83 -6.92 11.60
CA LEU A 60 32.27 -8.17 11.07
C LEU A 60 33.36 -8.97 10.32
N ASP A 61 34.53 -9.15 10.95
CA ASP A 61 35.50 -10.16 10.54
C ASP A 61 34.93 -11.55 10.91
N LEU A 62 34.22 -12.16 9.95
CA LEU A 62 33.91 -13.59 9.91
C LEU A 62 35.00 -14.34 9.14
#